data_AF-A0A0A8Y0E9-F1
#
_entry.id   AF-A0A0A8Y0E9-F1
#
_cell.length_a   1.000
_cell.length_b   1.000
_cell.length_c   1.000
_cell.angle_alpha   90.00
_cell.angle_beta   90.00
_cell.angle_gamma   90.00
#
_symmetry.space_group_name_H-M   'P 1'
#
loop_
_entity.id
_entity.type
_entity.pdbx_description
1 polymer ?
#
loop_
_entity_poly.entity_id
_entity_poly.type
_entity_poly.pdbx_seq_one_letter_code
_entity_poly.pdbx_strand_id
1 'polypeptide(L)'
;MDAAIAPPIDMKLPWAAVLGNHDQEGTLSREGVMRHLVGTTNSHSSFNPEGVEIDGYGNYNFAVYGVEGSPLSEKSVLNLYFLDSGDYSTVSSVHGYGWIKRSQQDWFHKICSSLQRKYMNHYPAQKEQASGIAFFHMLLPEFSSFTAINITGVKQEGISWRSTLGSFPPWWRLEM
;
A
#
# COMPACT_ATOMS: atom_id res chain seq x y z
N MET A 1 16.18 13.50 -5.98
CA MET A 1 15.39 12.62 -5.11
C MET A 1 15.20 13.25 -3.73
N ASP A 2 16.28 13.65 -3.05
CA ASP A 2 16.21 14.20 -1.68
C ASP A 2 15.31 15.42 -1.52
N ALA A 3 15.26 16.32 -2.51
CA ALA A 3 14.37 17.48 -2.46
C ALA A 3 12.88 17.14 -2.30
N ALA A 4 12.41 16.00 -2.84
CA ALA A 4 11.02 15.57 -2.74
C ALA A 4 10.65 15.07 -1.33
N ILE A 5 11.64 14.57 -0.59
CA ILE A 5 11.49 14.00 0.76
C ILE A 5 12.11 14.89 1.84
N ALA A 6 12.68 16.05 1.48
CA ALA A 6 13.27 17.00 2.40
C ALA A 6 12.28 17.47 3.48
N PRO A 7 10.99 17.78 3.18
CA PRO A 7 10.08 18.30 4.20
C PRO A 7 9.92 17.39 5.44
N PRO A 8 9.59 16.08 5.34
CA PRO A 8 9.52 15.22 6.52
C PRO A 8 10.89 15.01 7.20
N ILE A 9 12.01 15.05 6.46
CA ILE A 9 13.36 14.90 7.02
C ILE A 9 13.72 16.12 7.87
N ASP A 10 13.58 17.33 7.31
CA ASP A 10 13.91 18.59 7.97
C ASP A 10 13.06 18.82 9.21
N MET A 11 11.79 18.40 9.15
CA MET A 11 10.85 18.45 10.29
C MET A 11 11.02 17.28 11.26
N LYS A 12 11.93 16.34 11.00
CA LYS A 12 12.16 15.13 11.81
C LYS A 12 10.89 14.30 12.04
N LEU A 13 10.03 14.25 11.05
CA LEU A 13 8.77 13.51 11.11
C LEU A 13 8.99 12.05 10.70
N PRO A 14 8.32 11.08 11.34
CA PRO A 14 8.22 9.73 10.81
C PRO A 14 7.42 9.77 9.51
N TRP A 15 7.90 9.08 8.48
CA TRP A 15 7.25 9.06 7.17
C TRP A 15 7.39 7.70 6.51
N ALA A 16 6.50 7.40 5.58
CA ALA A 16 6.53 6.19 4.76
C ALA A 16 6.10 6.55 3.34
N ALA A 17 6.55 5.79 2.35
CA ALA A 17 6.26 6.05 0.95
C ALA A 17 5.79 4.81 0.19
N VAL A 18 4.95 5.06 -0.81
CA VAL A 18 4.62 4.12 -1.87
C VAL A 18 5.06 4.74 -3.20
N LEU A 19 5.53 3.91 -4.12
CA LEU A 19 6.05 4.37 -5.39
C LEU A 19 4.93 4.74 -6.36
N GLY A 20 5.08 5.89 -7.00
CA GLY A 20 4.33 6.29 -8.17
C GLY A 20 4.88 5.74 -9.47
N ASN A 21 4.15 5.95 -10.57
CA ASN A 21 4.59 5.53 -11.90
C ASN A 21 5.75 6.42 -12.39
N HIS A 22 5.73 7.72 -12.06
CA HIS A 22 6.77 8.68 -12.45
C HIS A 22 8.06 8.62 -11.61
N ASP A 23 8.06 7.96 -10.45
CA ASP A 23 9.19 8.01 -9.52
C ASP A 23 10.49 7.39 -10.08
N GLN A 24 10.38 6.60 -11.15
CA GLN A 24 11.49 5.92 -11.83
C GLN A 24 11.95 6.59 -13.13
N GLU A 25 11.47 7.81 -13.44
CA GLU A 25 11.85 8.54 -14.66
C GLU A 25 13.22 9.26 -14.54
N GLY A 26 13.80 9.26 -13.34
CA GLY A 26 15.11 9.81 -13.08
C GLY A 26 16.27 8.85 -13.37
N THR A 27 17.34 8.98 -12.60
CA THR A 27 18.57 8.17 -12.77
C THR A 27 18.52 6.81 -12.06
N LEU A 28 17.58 6.62 -11.13
CA LEU A 28 17.45 5.37 -10.37
C LEU A 28 16.35 4.51 -10.99
N SER A 29 16.57 3.19 -11.01
CA SER A 29 15.50 2.23 -11.29
C SER A 29 14.44 2.26 -10.18
N ARG A 30 13.25 1.70 -10.43
CA ARG A 30 12.19 1.52 -9.41
C ARG A 30 12.72 0.92 -8.11
N GLU A 31 13.54 -0.12 -8.24
CA GLU A 31 14.22 -0.75 -7.11
C GLU A 31 15.17 0.21 -6.40
N GLY A 32 16.00 0.94 -7.17
CA GLY A 32 16.94 1.91 -6.65
C GLY A 32 16.26 3.03 -5.88
N VAL A 33 15.12 3.52 -6.40
CA VAL A 33 14.26 4.50 -5.72
C VAL A 33 13.78 3.93 -4.39
N MET A 34 13.20 2.72 -4.37
CA MET A 34 12.74 2.12 -3.13
C MET A 34 13.87 1.94 -2.11
N ARG A 35 15.04 1.44 -2.54
CA ARG A 35 16.22 1.29 -1.68
C ARG A 35 16.66 2.63 -1.07
N HIS A 36 16.64 3.70 -1.86
CA HIS A 36 16.95 5.05 -1.37
C HIS A 36 15.96 5.51 -0.30
N LEU A 37 14.65 5.34 -0.53
CA LEU A 37 13.60 5.71 0.42
C LEU A 37 13.71 4.94 1.74
N VAL A 38 14.00 3.63 1.68
CA VAL A 38 14.22 2.79 2.87
C VAL A 38 15.45 3.25 3.66
N GLY A 39 16.54 3.63 2.98
CA GLY A 39 17.78 4.07 3.61
C GLY A 39 17.75 5.48 4.18
N THR A 40 16.67 6.22 4.00
CA THR A 40 16.58 7.63 4.39
C THR A 40 16.17 7.79 5.87
N THR A 41 16.66 8.85 6.51
CA THR A 41 16.39 9.15 7.92
C THR A 41 14.89 9.27 8.21
N ASN A 42 14.46 8.70 9.36
CA ASN A 42 13.07 8.64 9.83
C ASN A 42 12.07 7.98 8.87
N SER A 43 12.56 7.25 7.87
CA SER A 43 11.72 6.44 6.98
C SER A 43 11.28 5.18 7.70
N HIS A 44 9.99 4.93 7.69
CA HIS A 44 9.35 3.65 8.03
C HIS A 44 9.01 2.85 6.77
N SER A 45 9.49 3.30 5.61
CA SER A 45 9.34 2.55 4.37
C SER A 45 10.15 1.27 4.45
N SER A 46 9.63 0.17 3.90
CA SER A 46 10.33 -1.11 3.88
C SER A 46 10.34 -1.68 2.47
N PHE A 47 11.35 -2.49 2.18
CA PHE A 47 11.38 -3.27 0.95
C PHE A 47 10.37 -4.41 1.02
N ASN A 48 10.27 -5.20 -0.06
CA ASN A 48 9.42 -6.40 -0.07
C ASN A 48 9.85 -7.37 1.04
N PRO A 49 8.91 -8.10 1.66
CA PRO A 49 9.24 -9.10 2.67
C PRO A 49 10.19 -10.17 2.13
N GLU A 50 11.17 -10.54 2.94
CA GLU A 50 12.17 -11.53 2.60
C GLU A 50 11.54 -12.88 2.25
N GLY A 51 12.07 -13.53 1.20
CA GLY A 51 11.61 -14.85 0.76
C GLY A 51 10.22 -14.86 0.12
N VAL A 52 9.61 -13.69 -0.14
CA VAL A 52 8.32 -13.57 -0.83
C VAL A 52 8.56 -13.13 -2.27
N GLU A 53 8.20 -13.99 -3.23
CA GLU A 53 8.09 -13.59 -4.63
C GLU A 53 6.83 -12.74 -4.82
N ILE A 54 7.04 -11.44 -5.08
CA ILE A 54 5.97 -10.45 -5.22
C ILE A 54 6.36 -9.43 -6.28
N ASP A 55 5.39 -9.02 -7.09
CA ASP A 55 5.61 -8.00 -8.10
C ASP A 55 5.90 -6.62 -7.50
N GLY A 56 6.75 -5.85 -8.17
CA GLY A 56 7.09 -4.49 -7.76
C GLY A 56 8.04 -4.44 -6.55
N TYR A 57 8.17 -3.27 -5.95
CA TYR A 57 9.06 -2.99 -4.82
C TYR A 57 8.37 -2.08 -3.81
N GLY A 58 8.60 -2.33 -2.52
CA GLY A 58 7.95 -1.56 -1.47
C GLY A 58 6.54 -2.05 -1.17
N ASN A 59 6.32 -3.35 -1.26
CA ASN A 59 5.12 -3.99 -0.71
C ASN A 59 5.38 -4.33 0.76
N TYR A 60 4.79 -3.59 1.70
CA TYR A 60 5.05 -3.79 3.14
C TYR A 60 3.85 -3.41 4.01
N ASN A 61 3.85 -3.93 5.23
CA ASN A 61 2.89 -3.55 6.27
C ASN A 61 3.62 -2.83 7.40
N PHE A 62 3.14 -1.65 7.77
CA PHE A 62 3.56 -0.95 8.96
C PHE A 62 2.46 -1.06 10.03
N ALA A 63 2.76 -1.80 11.10
CA ALA A 63 1.83 -1.99 12.21
C ALA A 63 2.02 -0.88 13.25
N VAL A 64 0.94 -0.20 13.59
CA VAL A 64 0.87 0.71 14.74
C VAL A 64 0.40 -0.09 15.94
N TYR A 65 1.24 -0.17 16.95
CA TYR A 65 0.97 -0.96 18.16
C TYR A 65 0.21 -0.17 19.20
N GLY A 66 -0.46 -0.89 20.11
CA GLY A 66 -1.09 -0.29 21.28
C GLY A 66 -0.07 0.38 22.20
N VAL A 67 -0.57 1.23 23.10
CA VAL A 67 0.26 1.96 24.06
C VAL A 67 1.09 0.98 24.90
N GLU A 68 2.36 1.32 25.11
CA GLU A 68 3.27 0.54 25.96
C GLU A 68 2.66 0.30 27.35
N GLY A 69 2.82 -0.93 27.87
CA GLY A 69 2.22 -1.34 29.16
C GLY A 69 0.73 -1.65 29.11
N SER A 70 0.03 -1.42 27.99
CA SER A 70 -1.36 -1.83 27.82
C SER A 70 -1.48 -3.30 27.39
N PRO A 71 -2.67 -3.93 27.54
CA PRO A 71 -2.96 -5.27 26.99
C PRO A 71 -2.81 -5.39 25.46
N LEU A 72 -2.64 -4.25 24.76
CA LEU A 72 -2.47 -4.13 23.32
C LEU A 72 -1.04 -3.74 22.92
N SER A 73 -0.10 -3.59 23.86
CA SER A 73 1.28 -3.15 23.59
C SER A 73 2.01 -3.97 22.53
N GLU A 74 1.75 -5.27 22.45
CA GLU A 74 2.33 -6.16 21.43
C GLU A 74 1.35 -6.50 20.28
N LYS A 75 0.26 -5.73 20.18
CA LYS A 75 -0.83 -5.95 19.22
C LYS A 75 -1.02 -4.73 18.35
N SER A 76 -1.17 -4.97 17.05
CA SER A 76 -1.48 -3.89 16.11
C SER A 76 -2.88 -3.37 16.40
N VAL A 77 -3.03 -2.05 16.54
CA VAL A 77 -4.32 -1.37 16.61
C VAL A 77 -4.72 -0.76 15.26
N LEU A 78 -3.73 -0.53 14.38
CA LEU A 78 -3.92 -0.04 13.01
C LEU A 78 -2.81 -0.60 12.13
N ASN A 79 -3.19 -1.15 10.97
CA ASN A 79 -2.25 -1.64 9.96
C ASN A 79 -2.26 -0.71 8.76
N LEU A 80 -1.08 -0.25 8.35
CA LEU A 80 -0.88 0.53 7.14
C LEU A 80 -0.22 -0.37 6.09
N TYR A 81 -0.95 -0.69 5.03
CA TYR A 81 -0.49 -1.55 3.96
C TYR A 81 -0.06 -0.71 2.77
N PHE A 82 1.17 -0.93 2.29
CA PHE A 82 1.72 -0.23 1.15
C PHE A 82 1.89 -1.23 0.01
N LEU A 83 1.34 -0.91 -1.15
CA LEU A 83 1.30 -1.79 -2.31
C LEU A 83 1.85 -1.06 -3.54
N ASP A 84 2.83 -1.68 -4.20
CA ASP A 84 3.39 -1.13 -5.43
C ASP A 84 2.45 -1.37 -6.61
N SER A 85 1.58 -0.41 -6.92
CA SER A 85 0.66 -0.51 -8.06
C SER A 85 1.34 -0.51 -9.44
N GLY A 86 2.66 -0.44 -9.51
CA GLY A 86 3.43 -0.47 -10.74
C GLY A 86 3.50 0.88 -11.47
N ASP A 87 3.95 0.81 -12.72
CA ASP A 87 4.17 1.95 -13.61
C ASP A 87 3.14 1.96 -14.75
N TYR A 88 3.55 1.70 -15.99
CA TYR A 88 2.66 1.50 -17.13
C TYR A 88 2.40 0.01 -17.35
N SER A 89 1.31 -0.29 -18.06
CA SER A 89 0.97 -1.64 -18.46
C SER A 89 2.06 -2.23 -19.36
N THR A 90 2.54 -3.42 -19.00
CA THR A 90 3.46 -4.21 -19.83
C THR A 90 2.72 -5.19 -20.76
N VAL A 91 1.39 -5.22 -20.70
CA VAL A 91 0.56 -6.09 -21.54
C VAL A 91 0.16 -5.31 -22.79
N SER A 92 0.60 -5.79 -23.97
CA SER A 92 0.44 -5.05 -25.24
C SER A 92 -1.01 -4.70 -25.60
N SER A 93 -1.98 -5.53 -25.21
CA SER A 93 -3.41 -5.31 -25.43
C SER A 93 -4.07 -4.38 -24.41
N VAL A 94 -3.35 -4.02 -23.35
CA VAL A 94 -3.81 -3.15 -22.28
C VAL A 94 -2.96 -1.90 -22.30
N HIS A 95 -3.47 -0.82 -22.87
CA HIS A 95 -2.79 0.47 -22.84
C HIS A 95 -3.05 1.22 -21.54
N GLY A 96 -2.11 2.08 -21.17
CA GLY A 96 -2.19 2.95 -19.99
C GLY A 96 -1.43 2.38 -18.81
N TYR A 97 -2.03 2.44 -17.64
CA TYR A 97 -1.37 2.27 -16.36
C TYR A 97 -1.26 0.82 -15.90
N GLY A 98 -0.26 0.55 -15.06
CA GLY A 98 -0.12 -0.68 -14.29
C GLY A 98 -1.22 -0.83 -13.23
N TRP A 99 -1.18 -1.97 -12.54
CA TRP A 99 -2.17 -2.33 -11.53
C TRP A 99 -1.58 -3.25 -10.47
N ILE A 100 -2.28 -3.38 -9.34
CA ILE A 100 -1.96 -4.35 -8.29
C ILE A 100 -2.17 -5.76 -8.83
N LYS A 101 -1.07 -6.49 -9.00
CA LYS A 101 -1.04 -7.83 -9.58
C LYS A 101 -1.42 -8.91 -8.57
N ARG A 102 -1.70 -10.12 -9.09
CA ARG A 102 -2.16 -11.25 -8.26
C ARG A 102 -1.22 -11.59 -7.11
N SER A 103 0.10 -11.58 -7.33
CA SER A 103 1.11 -11.86 -6.30
C SER A 103 0.97 -10.93 -5.09
N GLN A 104 0.68 -9.65 -5.34
CA GLN A 104 0.50 -8.62 -4.32
C GLN A 104 -0.84 -8.77 -3.58
N GLN A 105 -1.90 -9.13 -4.30
CA GLN A 105 -3.21 -9.43 -3.70
C GLN A 105 -3.12 -10.66 -2.78
N ASP A 106 -2.42 -11.71 -3.23
CA ASP A 106 -2.20 -12.92 -2.43
C ASP A 106 -1.37 -12.64 -1.20
N TRP A 107 -0.31 -11.85 -1.33
CA TRP A 107 0.47 -11.39 -0.20
C TRP A 107 -0.39 -10.58 0.79
N PHE A 108 -1.17 -9.61 0.30
CA PHE A 108 -2.05 -8.76 1.11
C PHE A 108 -3.05 -9.59 1.91
N HIS A 109 -3.75 -10.54 1.26
CA HIS A 109 -4.67 -11.43 1.96
C HIS A 109 -3.96 -12.28 3.03
N LYS A 110 -2.80 -12.85 2.69
CA LYS A 110 -2.01 -13.67 3.63
C LYS A 110 -1.58 -12.87 4.86
N ILE A 111 -1.09 -11.64 4.68
CA ILE A 111 -0.65 -10.82 5.81
C ILE A 111 -1.84 -10.37 6.67
N CYS A 112 -2.95 -9.94 6.07
CA CYS A 112 -4.19 -9.61 6.78
C CYS A 112 -4.68 -10.78 7.65
N SER A 113 -4.83 -11.98 7.06
CA SER A 113 -5.26 -13.16 7.79
C SER A 113 -4.25 -13.62 8.85
N SER A 114 -2.95 -13.44 8.62
CA SER A 114 -1.91 -13.78 9.59
C SER A 114 -1.96 -12.85 10.81
N LEU A 115 -2.05 -11.54 10.59
CA LEU A 115 -2.15 -10.53 11.65
C LEU A 115 -3.44 -10.70 12.45
N GLN A 116 -4.58 -10.91 11.78
CA GLN A 116 -5.86 -11.17 12.45
C GLN A 116 -5.76 -12.38 13.37
N ARG A 117 -5.26 -13.53 12.88
CA ARG A 117 -5.05 -14.73 13.70
C ARG A 117 -4.09 -14.47 14.85
N LYS A 118 -2.99 -13.77 14.60
CA LYS A 118 -1.98 -13.44 15.62
C LYS A 118 -2.61 -12.68 16.79
N TYR A 119 -3.41 -11.65 16.52
CA TYR A 119 -3.92 -10.75 17.57
C TYR A 119 -5.22 -11.23 18.22
N MET A 120 -6.05 -11.99 17.52
CA MET A 120 -7.31 -12.51 18.05
C MET A 120 -7.15 -13.82 18.83
N ASN A 121 -6.14 -14.64 18.50
CA ASN A 121 -5.99 -15.97 19.13
C ASN A 121 -4.98 -16.01 20.28
N HIS A 122 -4.20 -14.95 20.52
CA HIS A 122 -3.18 -14.91 21.58
C HIS A 122 -3.62 -14.11 22.81
N TYR A 123 -3.36 -14.67 23.99
CA TYR A 123 -3.76 -14.05 25.25
C TYR A 123 -3.01 -12.72 25.50
N PRO A 124 -3.66 -11.57 25.81
CA PRO A 124 -5.09 -11.35 26.06
C PRO A 124 -6.07 -11.81 24.96
N ALA A 125 -6.37 -11.08 23.92
CA ALA A 125 -7.02 -11.49 22.67
C ALA A 125 -7.73 -10.21 22.27
N GLN A 126 -7.46 -9.72 21.08
CA GLN A 126 -8.13 -8.52 20.64
C GLN A 126 -9.58 -8.87 20.38
N LYS A 127 -10.50 -8.12 21.01
CA LYS A 127 -11.95 -8.35 20.83
C LYS A 127 -12.39 -8.12 19.39
N GLU A 128 -11.74 -7.15 18.73
CA GLU A 128 -12.04 -6.74 17.37
C GLU A 128 -10.76 -6.74 16.54
N GLN A 129 -10.90 -6.93 15.23
CA GLN A 129 -9.77 -6.86 14.31
C GLN A 129 -9.22 -5.43 14.25
N ALA A 130 -7.90 -5.30 14.19
CA ALA A 130 -7.25 -4.01 13.96
C ALA A 130 -7.69 -3.42 12.62
N SER A 131 -8.04 -2.13 12.60
CA SER A 131 -8.37 -1.43 11.35
C SER A 131 -7.19 -1.45 10.39
N GLY A 132 -7.49 -1.33 9.09
CA GLY A 132 -6.50 -1.35 8.02
C GLY A 132 -6.70 -0.20 7.05
N ILE A 133 -5.60 0.42 6.61
CA ILE A 133 -5.60 1.40 5.52
C ILE A 133 -4.59 0.94 4.49
N ALA A 134 -4.97 0.96 3.21
CA ALA A 134 -4.08 0.62 2.11
C ALA A 134 -3.67 1.87 1.32
N PHE A 135 -2.39 1.96 0.98
CA PHE A 135 -1.77 3.02 0.19
C PHE A 135 -1.20 2.44 -1.10
N PHE A 136 -1.58 3.04 -2.23
CA PHE A 136 -1.09 2.71 -3.57
C PHE A 136 -1.32 3.91 -4.48
N HIS A 137 -0.52 4.02 -5.55
CA HIS A 137 -0.53 5.20 -6.41
C HIS A 137 -1.58 5.12 -7.53
N MET A 138 -1.69 3.97 -8.22
CA MET A 138 -2.63 3.82 -9.33
C MET A 138 -4.03 3.52 -8.81
N LEU A 139 -4.95 4.46 -9.04
CA LEU A 139 -6.34 4.35 -8.60
C LEU A 139 -7.07 3.17 -9.24
N LEU A 140 -7.84 2.47 -8.40
CA LEU A 140 -8.67 1.34 -8.82
C LEU A 140 -9.68 1.71 -9.91
N PRO A 141 -10.10 0.76 -10.79
CA PRO A 141 -11.05 1.06 -11.85
C PRO A 141 -12.39 1.55 -11.30
N GLU A 142 -12.78 1.11 -10.10
CA GLU A 142 -13.96 1.55 -9.38
C GLU A 142 -13.95 3.05 -9.09
N PHE A 143 -12.77 3.70 -9.03
CA PHE A 143 -12.64 5.16 -8.94
C PHE A 143 -13.44 5.89 -10.03
N SER A 144 -13.55 5.29 -11.23
CA SER A 144 -14.35 5.83 -12.32
C SER A 144 -15.86 5.79 -12.06
N SER A 145 -16.31 4.86 -11.22
CA SER A 145 -17.73 4.62 -10.89
C SER A 145 -18.24 5.39 -9.67
N PHE A 146 -17.36 6.08 -8.94
CA PHE A 146 -17.79 6.94 -7.84
C PHE A 146 -18.61 8.12 -8.38
N THR A 147 -19.93 7.99 -8.28
CA THR A 147 -20.87 9.07 -8.51
C THR A 147 -21.02 9.84 -7.21
N ALA A 148 -20.70 11.14 -7.27
CA ALA A 148 -20.59 12.01 -6.12
C ALA A 148 -21.94 12.15 -5.38
N ILE A 149 -22.11 11.43 -4.29
CA ILE A 149 -23.12 11.77 -3.28
C ILE A 149 -22.45 12.22 -1.96
N ASN A 150 -21.13 12.02 -1.80
CA ASN A 150 -20.42 12.46 -0.59
C ASN A 150 -18.90 12.63 -0.78
N ILE A 151 -18.46 13.22 -1.89
CA ILE A 151 -17.04 13.50 -2.14
C ILE A 151 -16.75 14.96 -1.73
N THR A 152 -15.73 15.17 -0.90
CA THR A 152 -15.16 16.51 -0.69
C THR A 152 -13.96 16.69 -1.62
N GLY A 153 -14.00 17.70 -2.50
CA GLY A 153 -12.92 17.99 -3.47
C GLY A 153 -13.40 18.06 -4.92
N VAL A 154 -12.50 18.45 -5.82
CA VAL A 154 -12.77 18.50 -7.28
C VAL A 154 -12.02 17.36 -7.93
N LYS A 155 -12.74 16.46 -8.62
CA LYS A 155 -12.14 15.44 -9.48
C LYS A 155 -11.56 16.14 -10.71
N GLN A 156 -10.26 16.39 -10.69
CA GLN A 156 -9.55 17.08 -11.78
C GLN A 156 -9.36 16.19 -13.01
N GLU A 157 -9.34 14.87 -12.85
CA GLU A 157 -9.00 13.93 -13.93
C GLU A 157 -9.90 12.67 -13.93
N GLY A 158 -10.16 12.14 -15.13
CA GLY A 158 -10.88 10.87 -15.35
C GLY A 158 -9.96 9.64 -15.34
N ILE A 159 -8.84 9.70 -14.61
CA ILE A 159 -7.77 8.71 -14.70
C ILE A 159 -7.90 7.65 -13.59
N SER A 160 -7.94 6.39 -14.01
CA SER A 160 -7.76 5.19 -13.17
C SER A 160 -7.10 4.11 -14.02
N TRP A 161 -6.54 3.05 -13.41
CA TRP A 161 -6.14 1.91 -14.21
C TRP A 161 -7.36 1.22 -14.82
N ARG A 162 -7.16 0.53 -15.95
CA ARG A 162 -8.27 -0.03 -16.74
C ARG A 162 -8.70 -1.37 -16.14
N SER A 163 -10.00 -1.61 -15.98
CA SER A 163 -10.49 -2.96 -15.62
C SER A 163 -10.04 -3.96 -16.70
N THR A 164 -8.98 -4.72 -16.42
CA THR A 164 -8.48 -5.74 -17.32
C THR A 164 -9.06 -7.08 -16.91
N LEU A 165 -10.00 -7.56 -17.73
CA LEU A 165 -10.50 -8.93 -17.80
C LEU A 165 -11.43 -9.39 -16.67
N GLY A 166 -12.66 -9.71 -17.08
CA GLY A 166 -13.55 -10.74 -16.50
C GLY A 166 -13.53 -10.92 -14.99
N SER A 167 -14.54 -10.36 -14.33
CA SER A 167 -14.98 -10.74 -12.99
C SER A 167 -13.87 -10.78 -11.95
N PHE A 168 -13.57 -9.60 -11.40
CA PHE A 168 -13.31 -9.55 -9.97
C PHE A 168 -14.36 -10.41 -9.27
N PRO A 169 -13.96 -11.47 -8.54
CA PRO A 169 -14.93 -12.25 -7.80
C PRO A 169 -15.76 -11.31 -6.90
N PRO A 170 -17.04 -11.59 -6.63
CA PRO A 170 -17.91 -10.67 -5.90
C PRO A 170 -17.37 -10.26 -4.51
N TRP A 171 -16.45 -11.03 -3.94
CA TRP A 171 -15.71 -10.72 -2.70
C TRP A 171 -14.55 -9.73 -2.87
N TRP A 172 -14.36 -9.18 -4.08
CA TRP A 172 -13.29 -8.23 -4.42
C TRP A 172 -13.81 -6.83 -4.74
N ARG A 173 -15.06 -6.51 -4.38
CA ARG A 173 -15.36 -5.12 -4.02
C ARG A 173 -14.62 -4.88 -2.71
N LEU A 174 -13.78 -3.85 -2.65
CA LEU A 174 -13.45 -3.23 -1.37
C LEU A 174 -14.77 -2.70 -0.81
N GLU A 175 -15.52 -3.56 -0.11
CA GLU A 175 -16.44 -3.11 0.91
C GLU A 175 -15.55 -2.53 2.00
N MET A 176 -15.29 -1.22 1.89
CA MET A 176 -14.91 -0.39 3.02
C MET A 176 -16.07 -0.32 4.00
#